data_AF-A0A8B3LE84-F1
#
_entry.id   AF-A0A8B3LE84-F1
#
_cell.length_a   1.000
_cell.length_b   1.000
_cell.length_c   1.000
_cell.angle_alpha   90.00
_cell.angle_beta   90.00
_cell.angle_gamma   90.00
#
_symmetry.space_group_name_H-M   'P 1'
#
loop_
_entity.id
_entity.type
_entity.pdbx_description
1 polymer ?
#
loop_
_entity_poly.entity_id
_entity_poly.type
_entity_poly.pdbx_seq_one_letter_code
_entity_poly.pdbx_strand_id
1 'polypeptide(L)'
;DLKSIGQASAFVCRPRNGTRKLSEHAFGNALDIASFTLSDGKKIEVGPAPPEKDAKFLNAVRKAACGPFKTVLGPGADADHSLHFHLDLEPRRHGGTFCQ
;
A
#
# COMPACT_ATOMS: atom_id res chain seq x y z
N ASP A 1 -19.77 -3.51 2.69
CA ASP A 1 -19.48 -2.81 1.42
C ASP A 1 -18.52 -1.65 1.62
N LEU A 2 -17.70 -1.39 0.61
CA LEU A 2 -16.74 -0.29 0.58
C LEU A 2 -17.40 0.96 -0.01
N LYS A 3 -17.21 2.11 0.62
CA LYS A 3 -17.70 3.41 0.17
C LYS A 3 -16.60 4.25 -0.50
N SER A 4 -15.43 4.34 0.11
CA SER A 4 -14.31 5.09 -0.44
C SER A 4 -12.96 4.60 0.06
N ILE A 5 -11.92 4.98 -0.66
CA ILE A 5 -10.52 4.74 -0.31
C ILE A 5 -9.87 6.10 -0.05
N GLY A 6 -9.21 6.24 1.10
CA GLY A 6 -8.38 7.38 1.42
C GLY A 6 -6.98 7.18 0.85
N GLN A 7 -6.67 7.89 -0.23
CA GLN A 7 -5.37 7.89 -0.88
C GLN A 7 -4.40 8.84 -0.17
N ALA A 8 -3.13 8.44 -0.04
CA ALA A 8 -2.07 9.23 0.57
C ALA A 8 -1.10 9.82 -0.46
N SER A 9 -0.75 9.05 -1.50
CA SER A 9 0.14 9.47 -2.58
C SER A 9 -0.11 8.66 -3.86
N ALA A 10 0.21 9.23 -5.00
CA ALA A 10 0.04 8.62 -6.33
C ALA A 10 1.20 9.08 -7.23
N PHE A 11 1.05 10.14 -8.02
CA PHE A 11 2.18 10.65 -8.80
C PHE A 11 3.06 11.57 -7.95
N VAL A 12 4.35 11.22 -7.83
CA VAL A 12 5.40 12.07 -7.27
C VAL A 12 6.71 11.81 -7.99
N CYS A 13 7.20 12.78 -8.76
CA CYS A 13 8.47 12.66 -9.48
C CYS A 13 9.67 12.80 -8.53
N ARG A 14 10.12 11.68 -7.96
CA ARG A 14 11.28 11.63 -7.05
C ARG A 14 12.02 10.27 -7.09
N PRO A 15 13.31 10.24 -6.70
CA PRO A 15 13.97 8.97 -6.38
C PRO A 15 13.37 8.31 -5.13
N ARG A 16 13.57 6.98 -5.02
CA ARG A 16 13.34 6.26 -3.76
C ARG A 16 14.30 6.78 -2.70
N ASN A 17 13.84 6.80 -1.45
CA ASN A 17 14.61 7.34 -0.33
C ASN A 17 16.02 6.71 -0.25
N GLY A 18 17.06 7.53 -0.14
CA GLY A 18 18.45 7.07 -0.06
C GLY A 18 19.04 6.46 -1.35
N THR A 19 18.37 6.53 -2.50
CA THR A 19 18.86 5.95 -3.76
C THR A 19 18.84 6.94 -4.92
N ARG A 20 19.46 6.58 -6.04
CA ARG A 20 19.29 7.29 -7.34
C ARG A 20 18.19 6.70 -8.23
N LYS A 21 17.60 5.58 -7.82
CA LYS A 21 16.56 4.90 -8.60
C LYS A 21 15.24 5.63 -8.42
N LEU A 22 14.52 5.88 -9.52
CA LEU A 22 13.19 6.49 -9.44
C LEU A 22 12.20 5.57 -8.72
N SER A 23 11.32 6.19 -7.94
CA SER A 23 10.15 5.50 -7.36
C SER A 23 9.15 5.19 -8.46
N GLU A 24 8.34 4.13 -8.28
CA GLU A 24 7.22 3.86 -9.19
C GLU A 24 6.17 4.99 -9.18
N HIS A 25 6.10 5.77 -8.10
CA HIS A 25 5.31 7.01 -8.07
C HIS A 25 5.76 8.02 -9.14
N ALA A 26 7.03 8.04 -9.52
CA ALA A 26 7.55 8.95 -10.55
C ALA A 26 7.06 8.57 -11.96
N PHE A 27 6.54 7.35 -12.13
CA PHE A 27 5.97 6.86 -13.39
C PHE A 27 4.43 6.82 -13.35
N GLY A 28 3.80 7.28 -12.27
CA GLY A 28 2.36 7.10 -12.05
C GLY A 28 1.96 5.62 -11.90
N ASN A 29 2.93 4.76 -11.55
CA ASN A 29 2.81 3.31 -11.52
C ASN A 29 2.66 2.75 -10.09
N ALA A 30 2.45 3.65 -9.12
CA ALA A 30 2.25 3.33 -7.72
C ALA A 30 1.13 4.15 -7.08
N LEU A 31 0.50 3.57 -6.06
CA LEU A 31 -0.55 4.17 -5.25
C LEU A 31 -0.34 3.85 -3.79
N ASP A 32 -0.45 4.88 -2.94
CA ASP A 32 -0.44 4.72 -1.49
C ASP A 32 -1.86 4.86 -0.93
N ILE A 33 -2.33 3.86 -0.20
CA ILE A 33 -3.66 3.83 0.44
C ILE A 33 -3.50 3.91 1.96
N ALA A 34 -4.07 4.94 2.57
CA ALA A 34 -4.01 5.16 4.02
C ALA A 34 -5.28 4.72 4.77
N SER A 35 -6.44 4.61 4.11
CA SER A 35 -7.67 4.18 4.79
C SER A 35 -8.76 3.67 3.86
N PHE A 36 -9.73 2.98 4.45
CA PHE A 36 -10.95 2.49 3.81
C PHE A 36 -12.14 3.00 4.59
N THR A 37 -13.11 3.62 3.92
CA THR A 37 -14.40 3.97 4.53
C THR A 37 -15.45 3.00 4.03
N LEU A 38 -16.14 2.33 4.95
CA LEU A 38 -17.21 1.39 4.64
C LEU A 38 -18.54 2.12 4.44
N SER A 39 -19.52 1.44 3.84
CA SER A 39 -20.83 2.03 3.54
C SER A 39 -21.64 2.42 4.78
N ASP A 40 -21.34 1.84 5.94
CA ASP A 40 -21.91 2.21 7.25
C ASP A 40 -21.23 3.45 7.88
N GLY A 41 -20.23 4.02 7.20
CA GLY A 41 -19.47 5.19 7.67
C GLY A 41 -18.25 4.84 8.52
N LYS A 42 -18.01 3.56 8.85
CA LYS A 42 -16.80 3.16 9.58
C LYS A 42 -15.56 3.44 8.74
N LYS A 43 -14.60 4.19 9.30
CA LYS A 43 -13.27 4.40 8.73
C LYS A 43 -12.28 3.42 9.35
N ILE A 44 -11.55 2.70 8.50
CA ILE A 44 -10.45 1.80 8.87
C ILE A 44 -9.16 2.43 8.38
N GLU A 45 -8.30 2.86 9.29
CA GLU A 45 -7.00 3.45 8.97
C GLU A 45 -5.90 2.38 8.93
N VAL A 46 -5.00 2.50 7.97
CA VAL A 46 -3.81 1.64 7.89
C VAL A 46 -2.81 2.11 8.95
N GLY A 47 -2.33 1.19 9.78
CA GLY A 47 -1.41 1.50 10.86
C GLY A 47 -0.85 0.26 11.56
N PRO A 48 0.07 0.44 12.52
CA PRO A 48 0.81 -0.67 13.14
C PRO A 48 0.00 -1.45 14.19
N ALA A 49 -0.97 -0.83 14.85
CA ALA A 49 -1.75 -1.45 15.93
C ALA A 49 -3.27 -1.18 15.78
N PRO A 50 -3.90 -1.59 14.66
CA PRO A 50 -5.34 -1.42 14.48
C PRO A 50 -6.12 -2.39 15.40
N PRO A 51 -7.40 -2.09 15.71
CA PRO A 51 -8.27 -3.04 16.39
C PRO A 51 -8.30 -4.41 15.69
N GLU A 52 -8.49 -5.50 16.43
CA GLU A 52 -8.33 -6.88 15.90
C GLU A 52 -9.14 -7.14 14.61
N LYS A 53 -10.40 -6.67 14.54
CA LYS A 53 -11.24 -6.81 13.36
C LYS A 53 -10.68 -6.07 12.15
N ASP A 54 -10.10 -4.90 12.38
CA ASP A 54 -9.52 -4.06 11.35
C ASP A 54 -8.16 -4.61 10.91
N ALA A 55 -7.37 -5.15 11.84
CA ALA A 55 -6.15 -5.89 11.54
C ALA A 55 -6.43 -7.08 10.59
N LYS A 56 -7.47 -7.87 10.87
CA LYS A 56 -7.89 -8.98 10.01
C LYS A 56 -8.28 -8.50 8.60
N PHE A 57 -9.05 -7.42 8.51
CA PHE A 57 -9.41 -6.81 7.22
C PHE A 57 -8.18 -6.31 6.45
N LEU A 58 -7.31 -5.53 7.09
CA LEU A 58 -6.10 -4.97 6.48
C LEU A 58 -5.13 -6.06 6.01
N ASN A 59 -4.96 -7.13 6.79
CA ASN A 59 -4.16 -8.28 6.39
C ASN A 59 -4.75 -9.00 5.17
N ALA A 60 -6.08 -9.14 5.10
CA ALA A 60 -6.74 -9.72 3.94
C ALA A 60 -6.54 -8.87 2.68
N VAL A 61 -6.68 -7.54 2.79
CA VAL A 61 -6.42 -6.60 1.69
C VAL A 61 -4.97 -6.71 1.19
N ARG A 62 -3.99 -6.63 2.09
CA ARG A 62 -2.56 -6.73 1.75
C ARG A 62 -2.23 -8.04 1.06
N LYS A 63 -2.77 -9.16 1.57
CA LYS A 63 -2.59 -10.49 0.97
C LYS A 63 -3.21 -10.58 -0.43
N ALA A 64 -4.43 -10.06 -0.61
CA ALA A 64 -5.12 -10.08 -1.90
C ALA A 64 -4.48 -9.15 -2.95
N ALA A 65 -3.82 -8.06 -2.50
CA ALA A 65 -3.09 -7.16 -3.38
C ALA A 65 -1.81 -7.81 -3.96
N CYS A 66 -1.24 -8.80 -3.27
CA CYS A 66 -0.05 -9.50 -3.74
C CYS A 66 -0.37 -10.37 -4.97
N GLY A 67 0.29 -10.10 -6.10
CA GLY A 67 0.03 -10.79 -7.36
C GLY A 67 -0.42 -9.81 -8.45
N PRO A 68 -1.62 -9.19 -8.31
CA PRO A 68 -2.03 -8.07 -9.15
C PRO A 68 -1.00 -6.93 -9.11
N PHE A 69 -0.50 -6.60 -7.91
CA PHE A 69 0.63 -5.70 -7.73
C PHE A 69 1.94 -6.50 -7.58
N LYS A 70 3.04 -5.92 -8.09
CA LYS A 70 4.37 -6.51 -8.03
C LYS A 70 5.11 -6.14 -6.76
N THR A 71 4.71 -5.04 -6.14
CA THR A 71 5.18 -4.64 -4.82
C THR A 71 3.99 -4.29 -3.95
N VAL A 72 3.96 -4.85 -2.75
CA VAL A 72 2.99 -4.50 -1.71
C VAL A 72 3.77 -4.30 -0.42
N LEU A 73 3.80 -3.08 0.10
CA LEU A 73 4.39 -2.76 1.40
C LEU A 73 3.31 -2.18 2.31
N GLY A 74 3.52 -2.26 3.61
CA GLY A 74 2.59 -1.76 4.60
C GLY A 74 3.17 -1.81 6.01
N PRO A 75 2.33 -1.64 7.04
CA PRO A 75 2.78 -1.66 8.42
C PRO A 75 3.59 -2.93 8.73
N GLY A 76 4.79 -2.74 9.27
CA GLY A 76 5.74 -3.81 9.56
C GLY A 76 6.76 -4.13 8.47
N ALA A 77 6.65 -3.56 7.26
CA ALA A 77 7.69 -3.70 6.22
C ALA A 77 8.90 -2.81 6.53
N ASP A 78 8.66 -1.52 6.74
CA ASP A 78 9.65 -0.53 7.19
C ASP A 78 8.94 0.67 7.82
N ALA A 79 9.71 1.68 8.25
CA ALA A 79 9.18 2.89 8.89
C ALA A 79 8.38 3.80 7.94
N ASP A 80 8.79 3.87 6.66
CA ASP A 80 8.17 4.75 5.66
C ASP A 80 6.74 4.26 5.33
N HIS A 81 6.50 2.95 5.39
CA HIS A 81 5.20 2.32 5.07
C HIS A 81 4.34 2.02 6.31
N SER A 82 4.62 2.65 7.45
CA SER A 82 3.93 2.36 8.72
C SER A 82 2.46 2.76 8.78
N LEU A 83 2.01 3.67 7.92
CA LEU A 83 0.68 4.31 7.95
C LEU A 83 -0.09 4.20 6.62
N HIS A 84 0.41 3.44 5.65
CA HIS A 84 -0.26 3.24 4.37
C HIS A 84 0.17 1.91 3.74
N PHE A 85 -0.62 1.42 2.79
CA PHE A 85 -0.16 0.40 1.86
C PHE A 85 0.43 1.07 0.63
N HIS A 86 1.66 0.70 0.28
CA HIS A 86 2.27 1.04 -1.00
C HIS A 86 2.05 -0.10 -1.97
N LEU A 87 1.47 0.21 -3.13
CA LEU A 87 1.13 -0.73 -4.18
C LEU A 87 1.76 -0.26 -5.49
N ASP A 88 2.62 -1.08 -6.10
CA ASP A 88 3.23 -0.74 -7.39
C ASP A 88 3.30 -1.92 -8.36
N LEU A 89 3.57 -1.59 -9.63
CA LEU A 89 3.75 -2.56 -10.71
C LEU A 89 5.21 -2.62 -11.19
N GLU A 90 6.19 -2.37 -10.30
CA GLU A 90 7.62 -2.46 -10.64
C GLU A 90 7.92 -3.82 -11.31
N PRO A 91 8.51 -3.84 -12.50
CA PRO A 91 8.95 -5.09 -13.12
C PRO A 91 10.01 -5.78 -12.25
N ARG A 92 9.70 -6.99 -11.78
CA ARG A 92 10.63 -7.81 -10.99
C ARG A 92 11.16 -8.98 -11.80
N ARG A 93 12.36 -9.46 -11.42
CA ARG A 93 13.00 -10.61 -12.07
C ARG A 93 12.05 -11.82 -12.06
N HIS A 94 11.95 -12.50 -13.20
CA HIS A 94 11.07 -13.66 -13.40
C HIS A 94 9.58 -13.40 -13.13
N GLY A 95 9.12 -12.14 -13.17
CA GLY A 95 7.71 -11.79 -12.96
C GLY A 95 7.21 -11.93 -11.51
N GLY A 96 8.13 -12.14 -10.56
CA GLY A 96 7.82 -12.35 -9.15
C GLY A 96 7.21 -11.12 -8.46
N THR A 97 6.87 -11.29 -7.18
CA THR A 97 6.29 -10.26 -6.33
C THR A 97 7.15 -10.03 -5.09
N PHE A 98 7.13 -8.81 -4.57
CA PHE A 98 7.71 -8.46 -3.27
C PHE A 98 6.61 -7.91 -2.39
N CYS A 99 6.08 -8.78 -1.54
CA CYS A 99 4.99 -8.46 -0.65
C CYS A 99 5.50 -8.68 0.77
N GLN A 100 5.64 -7.58 1.50
CA GLN A 100 6.02 -7.58 2.90
C GLN A 100 4.89 -6.94 3.64
#